data_AF-A0A820QW60-F1
#
_entry.id   AF-A0A820QW60-F1
#
_cell.length_a   1.000
_cell.length_b   1.000
_cell.length_c   1.000
_cell.angle_alpha   90.00
_cell.angle_beta   90.00
_cell.angle_gamma   90.00
#
_symmetry.space_group_name_H-M   'P 1'
#
loop_
_entity.id
_entity.type
_entity.pdbx_description
1 polymer ?
#
loop_
_entity_poly.entity_id
_entity_poly.type
_entity_poly.pdbx_seq_one_letter_code
_entity_poly.pdbx_strand_id
1 'polypeptide(L)'
;MFSTSKQRRTALFLLGDITTKIDSERVLFEIDADPNIVNAKPFANISKHSYFPVESEVLFMIGSIFRLNNIHRNDDQIWIIKMTLCNDDEHDLKQVLMYMKQQIEGAEMNLRILGNVLWEMGKFDLAEKNILL
;
A
#
# COMPACT_ATOMS: atom_id res chain seq x y z
N MET A 1 7.76 -1.69 2.57
CA MET A 1 6.83 -2.84 2.44
C MET A 1 5.63 -2.54 3.31
N PHE A 2 4.45 -3.04 2.94
CA PHE A 2 3.20 -2.78 3.65
C PHE A 2 2.67 -4.08 4.24
N SER A 3 2.67 -4.17 5.57
CA SER A 3 2.31 -5.39 6.30
C SER A 3 0.83 -5.38 6.65
N THR A 4 0.18 -6.53 6.46
CA THR A 4 -1.24 -6.74 6.77
C THR A 4 -1.45 -8.12 7.37
N SER A 5 -2.66 -8.39 7.86
CA SER A 5 -3.03 -9.69 8.42
C SER A 5 -4.27 -10.24 7.73
N LYS A 6 -4.29 -11.56 7.50
CA LYS A 6 -5.53 -12.26 7.10
C LYS A 6 -6.57 -12.30 8.23
N GLN A 7 -6.15 -12.10 9.47
CA GLN A 7 -7.03 -12.19 10.63
C GLN A 7 -7.49 -10.79 11.03
N ARG A 8 -8.80 -10.55 10.87
CA ARG A 8 -9.45 -9.28 11.28
C ARG A 8 -9.12 -8.92 12.73
N ARG A 9 -9.11 -9.90 13.63
CA ARG A 9 -8.83 -9.67 15.06
C ARG A 9 -7.43 -9.09 15.28
N THR A 10 -6.42 -9.58 14.57
CA THR A 10 -5.05 -9.06 14.65
C THR A 10 -4.98 -7.63 14.13
N ALA A 11 -5.63 -7.33 13.01
CA ALA A 11 -5.69 -5.98 12.47
C ALA A 11 -6.41 -5.00 13.44
N LEU A 12 -7.50 -5.42 14.07
CA LEU A 12 -8.21 -4.62 15.07
C LEU A 12 -7.38 -4.41 16.33
N PHE A 13 -6.61 -5.41 16.78
CA PHE A 13 -5.70 -5.27 17.91
C PHE A 13 -4.66 -4.17 17.68
N LEU A 14 -4.13 -4.06 16.45
CA LEU A 14 -3.17 -3.01 16.07
C LEU A 14 -3.76 -1.59 16.08
N LEU A 15 -5.09 -1.46 16.03
CA LEU A 15 -5.74 -0.15 16.20
C LEU A 15 -5.63 0.35 17.65
N GLY A 16 -5.21 -0.49 18.60
CA GLY A 16 -5.14 -0.18 20.03
C GLY A 16 -6.52 -0.25 20.71
N ASP A 17 -6.56 0.13 21.99
CA ASP A 17 -7.79 0.09 22.79
C ASP A 17 -8.80 1.13 22.32
N ILE A 18 -9.97 0.69 21.83
CA ILE A 18 -11.06 1.53 21.31
C ILE A 18 -11.61 2.53 22.33
N THR A 19 -11.45 2.27 23.62
CA THR A 19 -11.92 3.15 24.70
C THR A 19 -11.00 4.33 24.96
N THR A 20 -9.76 4.27 24.48
CA THR A 20 -8.79 5.34 24.64
C THR A 20 -9.12 6.49 23.71
N LYS A 21 -9.34 7.68 24.28
CA LYS A 21 -9.50 8.90 23.50
C LYS A 21 -8.16 9.26 22.85
N ILE A 22 -8.15 9.32 21.53
CA ILE A 22 -7.00 9.69 20.72
C ILE A 22 -7.38 10.88 19.83
N ASP A 23 -6.44 11.78 19.58
CA ASP A 23 -6.63 12.94 18.68
C ASP A 23 -6.49 12.55 17.20
N SER A 24 -6.71 11.28 16.87
CA SER A 24 -6.56 10.71 15.52
C SER A 24 -7.68 9.72 15.25
N GLU A 25 -7.96 9.50 13.97
CA GLU A 25 -8.99 8.56 13.54
C GLU A 25 -8.43 7.13 13.45
N ARG A 26 -9.23 6.15 13.85
CA ARG A 26 -8.89 4.72 13.67
C ARG A 26 -9.33 4.29 12.29
N VAL A 27 -8.42 3.71 11.54
CA VAL A 27 -8.67 3.30 10.15
C VAL A 27 -8.33 1.82 9.98
N LEU A 28 -9.31 1.03 9.56
CA LEU A 28 -9.15 -0.36 9.15
C LEU A 28 -9.19 -0.46 7.63
N PHE A 29 -8.10 -0.93 7.05
CA PHE A 29 -8.03 -1.24 5.63
C PHE A 29 -8.45 -2.69 5.38
N GLU A 30 -9.48 -2.89 4.56
CA GLU A 30 -9.90 -4.19 4.08
C GLU A 30 -9.49 -4.34 2.62
N ILE A 31 -8.55 -5.24 2.37
CA ILE A 31 -7.92 -5.42 1.06
C ILE A 31 -8.39 -6.73 0.45
N ASP A 32 -9.07 -6.62 -0.68
CA ASP A 32 -9.32 -7.75 -1.56
C ASP A 32 -8.13 -7.95 -2.49
N ALA A 33 -7.49 -9.11 -2.41
CA ALA A 33 -6.28 -9.44 -3.15
C ALA A 33 -6.33 -10.90 -3.58
N ASP A 34 -6.81 -11.16 -4.79
CA ASP A 34 -6.85 -12.49 -5.37
C ASP A 34 -5.50 -12.83 -6.03
N PRO A 35 -4.74 -13.81 -5.50
CA PRO A 35 -3.45 -14.20 -6.07
C PRO A 35 -3.55 -14.86 -7.46
N ASN A 36 -4.75 -15.21 -7.91
CA ASN A 36 -4.98 -15.83 -9.23
C ASN A 36 -5.29 -14.81 -10.33
N ILE A 37 -5.65 -13.58 -9.96
CA ILE A 37 -5.99 -12.51 -10.91
C ILE A 37 -4.78 -11.66 -11.25
N VAL A 38 -3.85 -11.50 -10.30
CA VAL A 38 -2.69 -10.62 -10.46
C VAL A 38 -1.48 -11.38 -11.03
N ASN A 39 -0.97 -10.93 -12.18
CA ASN A 39 0.16 -11.57 -12.86
C ASN A 39 1.48 -11.39 -12.09
N ALA A 40 1.79 -10.15 -11.69
CA ALA A 40 2.94 -9.85 -10.85
C ALA A 40 2.53 -10.05 -9.39
N LYS A 41 2.85 -11.20 -8.76
CA LYS A 41 2.50 -11.51 -7.37
C LYS A 41 3.10 -10.48 -6.39
N PRO A 42 2.37 -9.41 -6.01
CA PRO A 42 2.96 -8.27 -5.32
C PRO A 42 2.86 -8.43 -3.81
N PHE A 43 2.39 -9.58 -3.33
CA PHE A 43 2.29 -9.90 -1.93
C PHE A 43 2.59 -11.38 -1.68
N ALA A 44 2.97 -11.68 -0.45
CA ALA A 44 3.22 -13.03 0.00
C ALA A 44 2.69 -13.24 1.42
N ASN A 45 2.14 -14.42 1.68
CA ASN A 45 1.91 -14.88 3.04
C ASN A 45 3.27 -15.32 3.63
N ILE A 46 3.73 -14.57 4.63
CA ILE A 46 5.03 -14.81 5.27
C ILE A 46 4.91 -15.42 6.66
N SER A 47 3.73 -15.90 7.04
CA SER A 47 3.47 -16.48 8.37
C SER A 47 4.46 -17.58 8.76
N LYS A 48 4.93 -18.39 7.81
CA LYS A 48 5.90 -19.48 8.05
C LYS A 48 7.33 -18.99 8.33
N HIS A 49 7.61 -17.73 7.99
CA HIS A 49 8.92 -17.10 8.14
C HIS A 49 8.89 -15.94 9.14
N SER A 50 7.71 -15.57 9.63
CA SER A 50 7.53 -14.50 10.61
C SER A 50 7.89 -14.98 12.01
N TYR A 51 8.43 -14.07 12.82
CA TYR A 51 8.64 -14.29 14.25
C TYR A 51 7.31 -14.48 15.00
N PHE A 52 6.20 -13.97 14.44
CA PHE A 52 4.84 -14.12 14.97
C PHE A 52 3.91 -14.80 13.95
N PRO A 53 4.00 -16.13 13.74
CA PRO A 53 3.17 -16.83 12.75
C PRO A 53 1.66 -16.69 12.96
N VAL A 54 1.26 -16.49 14.22
CA VAL A 54 -0.14 -16.32 14.65
C VAL A 54 -0.79 -15.07 14.07
N GLU A 55 0.00 -14.07 13.66
CA GLU A 55 -0.52 -12.87 13.02
C GLU A 55 -1.04 -13.12 11.62
N SER A 56 -0.71 -14.26 11.01
CA SER A 56 -1.11 -14.58 9.63
C SER A 56 -0.75 -13.47 8.65
N GLU A 57 0.49 -12.99 8.75
CA GLU A 57 0.98 -11.82 8.05
C GLU A 57 1.03 -12.04 6.53
N VAL A 58 0.51 -11.05 5.80
CA VAL A 58 0.64 -10.91 4.36
C VAL A 58 1.40 -9.61 4.09
N LEU A 59 2.53 -9.73 3.40
CA LEU A 59 3.41 -8.61 3.14
C LEU A 59 3.31 -8.18 1.69
N PHE A 60 2.96 -6.92 1.45
CA PHE A 60 2.87 -6.31 0.13
C PHE A 60 4.18 -5.58 -0.22
N MET A 61 4.58 -5.71 -1.48
CA MET A 61 5.69 -4.99 -2.07
C MET A 61 5.40 -3.49 -2.06
N ILE A 62 6.47 -2.69 -1.95
CA ILE A 62 6.37 -1.25 -2.16
C ILE A 62 5.91 -0.98 -3.60
N GLY A 63 5.02 -0.01 -3.78
CA GLY A 63 4.43 0.28 -5.09
C GLY A 63 3.22 -0.59 -5.45
N SER A 64 2.71 -1.42 -4.54
CA SER A 64 1.41 -2.06 -4.73
C SER A 64 0.32 -0.99 -4.80
N ILE A 65 -0.54 -1.06 -5.82
CA ILE A 65 -1.59 -0.08 -6.08
C ILE A 65 -2.95 -0.70 -5.76
N PHE A 66 -3.80 0.07 -5.08
CA PHE A 66 -5.12 -0.38 -4.64
C PHE A 66 -6.19 0.57 -5.16
N ARG A 67 -7.24 0.01 -5.75
CA ARG A 67 -8.46 0.73 -6.11
C ARG A 67 -9.32 0.89 -4.85
N LEU A 68 -9.69 2.13 -4.56
CA LEU A 68 -10.66 2.41 -3.50
C LEU A 68 -12.06 1.97 -3.94
N ASN A 69 -12.70 1.13 -3.15
CA ASN A 69 -14.04 0.61 -3.44
C ASN A 69 -15.12 1.31 -2.59
N ASN A 70 -14.84 1.51 -1.30
CA ASN A 70 -15.81 2.11 -0.38
C ASN A 70 -15.10 2.66 0.86
N ILE A 71 -15.65 3.74 1.42
CA ILE A 71 -15.27 4.32 2.71
C ILE A 71 -16.53 4.49 3.54
N HIS A 72 -16.55 3.91 4.73
CA HIS A 72 -17.64 4.09 5.69
C HIS A 72 -17.11 4.03 7.12
N ARG A 73 -17.85 4.60 8.06
CA ARG A 73 -17.56 4.50 9.48
C ARG A 73 -18.49 3.48 10.12
N ASN A 74 -17.96 2.61 10.97
CA ASN A 74 -18.78 1.66 11.73
C ASN A 74 -19.26 2.26 13.07
N ASP A 75 -20.06 1.50 13.81
CA ASP A 75 -20.62 1.93 15.10
C ASP A 75 -19.53 2.21 16.15
N ASP A 76 -18.41 1.49 16.08
CA ASP A 76 -17.23 1.67 16.94
C ASP A 76 -16.38 2.90 16.57
N GLN A 77 -16.89 3.78 15.69
CA GLN A 77 -16.21 4.97 15.19
C GLN A 77 -14.92 4.69 14.40
N ILE A 78 -14.73 3.46 13.90
CA ILE A 78 -13.61 3.06 13.06
C ILE A 78 -13.98 3.31 11.60
N TRP A 79 -13.11 4.02 10.88
CA TRP A 79 -13.21 4.15 9.43
C TRP A 79 -12.77 2.86 8.75
N ILE A 80 -13.65 2.25 7.98
CA ILE A 80 -13.38 1.06 7.19
C ILE A 80 -13.20 1.49 5.74
N ILE A 81 -11.99 1.28 5.23
CA ILE A 81 -11.60 1.58 3.86
C ILE A 81 -11.46 0.25 3.12
N LYS A 82 -12.41 -0.02 2.23
CA LYS A 82 -12.41 -1.21 1.38
C LYS A 82 -11.69 -0.91 0.08
N MET A 83 -10.75 -1.76 -0.30
CA MET A 83 -9.96 -1.60 -1.51
C MET A 83 -9.67 -2.94 -2.17
N THR A 84 -9.38 -2.91 -3.47
CA THR A 84 -8.94 -4.09 -4.22
C THR A 84 -7.55 -3.83 -4.78
N LEU A 85 -6.66 -4.82 -4.67
CA LEU A 85 -5.36 -4.79 -5.32
C LEU A 85 -5.54 -4.75 -6.85
N CYS A 86 -4.99 -3.73 -7.49
CA CYS A 86 -5.04 -3.60 -8.94
C CYS A 86 -4.10 -4.60 -9.62
N ASN A 87 -4.49 -5.09 -10.79
CA ASN A 87 -3.62 -5.85 -11.68
C ASN A 87 -2.94 -4.92 -12.70
N ASP A 88 -1.73 -5.28 -13.15
CA ASP A 88 -0.94 -4.52 -14.13
C ASP A 88 -1.65 -4.35 -15.48
N ASP A 89 -2.58 -5.24 -15.79
CA ASP A 89 -3.35 -5.23 -17.03
C ASP A 89 -4.64 -4.41 -16.96
N GLU A 90 -4.98 -3.84 -15.81
CA GLU A 90 -6.13 -2.95 -15.70
C GLU A 90 -5.90 -1.66 -16.50
N HIS A 91 -6.82 -1.39 -17.43
CA HIS A 91 -6.72 -0.28 -18.39
C HIS A 91 -6.57 1.08 -17.69
N ASP A 92 -7.27 1.26 -16.57
CA ASP A 92 -7.25 2.49 -15.78
C ASP A 92 -5.86 2.75 -15.17
N LEU A 93 -5.14 1.69 -14.76
CA LEU A 93 -3.81 1.83 -14.20
C LEU A 93 -2.80 2.26 -15.27
N LYS A 94 -2.93 1.74 -16.49
CA LYS A 94 -2.10 2.18 -17.62
C LYS A 94 -2.30 3.66 -17.91
N GLN A 95 -3.54 4.16 -17.86
CA GLN A 95 -3.81 5.58 -18.06
C GLN A 95 -3.23 6.45 -16.94
N VAL A 96 -3.35 6.02 -15.67
CA VAL A 96 -2.75 6.73 -14.53
C VAL A 96 -1.22 6.76 -14.66
N LEU A 97 -0.59 5.63 -14.98
CA LEU A 97 0.85 5.54 -15.19
C LEU A 97 1.31 6.36 -16.39
N MET A 98 0.55 6.38 -17.48
CA MET A 98 0.83 7.23 -18.64
C MET A 98 0.68 8.71 -18.31
N TYR A 99 -0.36 9.11 -17.58
CA TYR A 99 -0.54 10.48 -17.12
C TYR A 99 0.61 10.92 -16.20
N MET A 100 0.98 10.09 -15.23
CA MET A 100 2.14 10.35 -14.36
C MET A 100 3.43 10.46 -15.19
N LYS A 101 3.64 9.57 -16.16
CA LYS A 101 4.78 9.65 -17.09
C LYS A 101 4.76 10.93 -17.92
N GLN A 102 3.61 11.36 -18.43
CA GLN A 102 3.48 12.60 -19.20
C GLN A 102 3.77 13.85 -18.37
N GLN A 103 3.44 13.86 -17.08
CA GLN A 103 3.85 14.94 -16.17
C GLN A 103 5.38 14.97 -15.94
N ILE A 104 6.06 13.86 -16.24
CA ILE A 104 7.50 13.67 -16.08
C ILE A 104 8.24 13.79 -17.43
N GLU A 105 7.53 13.69 -18.57
CA GLU A 105 8.09 13.67 -19.92
C GLU A 105 8.69 15.03 -20.29
N GLY A 106 10.02 15.06 -20.21
CA GLY A 106 10.92 16.20 -20.41
C GLY A 106 12.32 15.89 -19.85
N ALA A 107 12.40 14.97 -18.89
CA ALA A 107 13.64 14.31 -18.49
C ALA A 107 13.76 12.95 -19.20
N GLU A 108 14.91 12.66 -19.79
CA GLU A 108 15.26 11.29 -20.19
C GLU A 108 14.97 10.33 -19.03
N MET A 109 14.52 9.11 -19.33
CA MET A 109 14.18 8.07 -18.36
C MET A 109 15.44 7.66 -17.56
N ASN A 110 15.80 8.49 -16.61
CA ASN A 110 17.06 8.46 -15.87
C ASN A 110 16.75 8.33 -14.37
N LEU A 111 17.66 7.73 -13.60
CA LEU A 111 17.50 7.45 -12.16
C LEU A 111 17.09 8.69 -11.36
N ARG A 112 17.39 9.89 -11.88
CA ARG A 112 16.90 11.18 -11.38
C ARG A 112 15.39 11.29 -11.22
N ILE A 113 14.59 10.69 -12.11
CA ILE A 113 13.12 10.69 -11.97
C ILE A 113 12.72 9.90 -10.73
N LEU A 114 13.31 8.73 -10.53
CA LEU A 114 13.08 7.93 -9.32
C LEU A 114 13.54 8.70 -8.07
N GLY A 115 14.68 9.38 -8.17
CA GLY A 115 15.17 10.29 -7.14
C GLY A 115 14.16 11.39 -6.77
N ASN A 116 13.58 12.06 -7.76
CA ASN A 116 12.58 13.10 -7.56
C ASN A 116 11.28 12.56 -6.92
N VAL A 117 10.80 11.39 -7.39
CA VAL A 117 9.63 10.74 -6.77
C VAL A 117 9.91 10.36 -5.32
N LEU A 118 11.09 9.80 -5.04
CA LEU A 118 11.51 9.47 -3.67
C LEU A 118 11.59 10.72 -2.79
N TRP A 119 12.02 11.85 -3.36
CA TRP A 119 12.06 13.14 -2.67
C TRP A 119 10.66 13.63 -2.30
N GLU A 120 9.72 13.62 -3.25
CA GLU A 120 8.33 14.01 -3.00
C GLU A 120 7.63 13.09 -1.97
N MET A 121 8.03 11.82 -1.92
CA MET A 121 7.57 10.87 -0.91
C MET A 121 8.24 11.03 0.47
N GLY A 122 9.14 12.02 0.64
CA GLY A 122 9.86 12.27 1.89
C GLY A 122 10.97 11.25 2.20
N LYS A 123 11.42 10.47 1.20
CA LYS A 123 12.48 9.46 1.31
C LYS A 123 13.83 10.03 0.89
N PHE A 124 14.28 11.08 1.58
CA PHE A 124 15.43 11.90 1.17
C PHE A 124 16.74 11.12 0.99
N ASP A 125 17.08 10.20 1.90
CA ASP A 125 18.31 9.39 1.80
C ASP A 125 18.34 8.52 0.53
N LEU A 126 17.18 8.01 0.13
CA LEU A 126 17.03 7.21 -1.09
C LEU A 126 16.97 8.10 -2.33
N ALA A 127 16.38 9.29 -2.21
CA ALA A 127 16.34 10.29 -3.26
C ALA A 127 17.75 10.74 -3.66
N GLU A 128 18.57 11.14 -2.70
CA GLU A 128 19.95 11.63 -2.92
C GLU A 128 20.79 10.61 -3.70
N LYS A 129 20.71 9.32 -3.31
CA LYS A 129 21.44 8.23 -3.97
C LYS A 129 21.08 8.04 -5.45
N ASN A 130 19.86 8.41 -5.86
CA ASN A 130 19.37 8.25 -7.22
C ASN A 130 19.41 9.55 -8.04
N ILE A 131 19.65 10.72 -7.41
CA ILE A 131 19.79 12.03 -8.08
C ILE A 131 21.23 12.31 -8.56
N LEU A 132 22.22 11.69 -7.89
CA LEU A 132 23.67 11.95 -8.09
C LEU A 132 24.38 11.03 -9.11
N LEU A 133 23.66 10.13 -9.79
CA LEU A 133 24.14 9.33 -10.92
C LEU A 133 23.60 9.90 -12.24
#